data_AF-A0A5C6DNZ6-F1
#
_entry.id   AF-A0A5C6DNZ6-F1
#
_cell.length_a   1.000
_cell.length_b   1.000
_cell.length_c   1.000
_cell.angle_alpha   90.00
_cell.angle_beta   90.00
_cell.angle_gamma   90.00
#
_symmetry.space_group_name_H-M   'P 1'
#
loop_
_entity.id
_entity.type
_entity.pdbx_description
1 polymer ?
#
loop_
_entity_poly.entity_id
_entity_poly.type
_entity_poly.pdbx_seq_one_letter_code
_entity_poly.pdbx_strand_id
1 'polypeptide(L)'
;MPRKRKLTFQKGTRGRKGRWKKIYKGTNYYLGQGKSQSDIEGYQAALARWEEIKAQLDSRASVAEPPKQKVYDDTIREWELVLAWSVQYAHDDTAEEARSKIADLRSRRDLKKPPPIEEEDRFFGWTESLYCFQHELLNEAKVSLARQVPEELAEAFKTSFKSYGPLPLTPVADDRFYENLFRDEEVRWKDRIENQKKLMGALESNTLEFWVQSYITKQHQRVDAKALSAGRYSSIKAALDRFQSWAGGQSAVDTICARTLTQFHSHLLQLISKDQCAPAYARDIVTVVRSLVRWLWEQDAIENLPKNIDSTELRICRKSTTPQTFEIDEVMTLLQTTSDRSRLYVLLALNCGMTQKDISDLCSEDINWQARTITRKRSKTQHHESVPTVTYRLWPETLSLLLQERGTNPEILLPNRNGNRLLSMVIRPNGTYSKTDNIKNAYERALRRMPFKKPFKLLRKTSATLISADKRFRGLDQLFLGHAPSTVAERHYVAIDKNALNEALSYLREKYKIASIDTDK
;
A
#
# COMPACT_ATOMS: atom_id res chain seq x y z
N MET A 1 -14.65 -34.45 15.21
CA MET A 1 -15.54 -33.60 14.40
C MET A 1 -15.11 -33.64 12.93
N PRO A 2 -16.00 -33.96 11.98
CA PRO A 2 -15.68 -33.94 10.56
C PRO A 2 -15.30 -32.53 10.11
N ARG A 3 -14.08 -32.36 9.57
CA ARG A 3 -13.61 -31.06 9.07
C ARG A 3 -14.50 -30.61 7.92
N LYS A 4 -15.10 -29.42 8.02
CA LYS A 4 -15.93 -28.82 6.97
C LYS A 4 -15.07 -28.60 5.73
N ARG A 5 -15.35 -29.32 4.64
CA ARG A 5 -14.61 -29.20 3.38
C ARG A 5 -14.96 -27.89 2.68
N LYS A 6 -13.96 -27.28 2.03
CA LYS A 6 -14.10 -25.99 1.31
C LYS A 6 -14.80 -26.14 -0.05
N LEU A 7 -14.74 -27.33 -0.64
CA LEU A 7 -15.29 -27.68 -1.96
C LEU A 7 -16.39 -28.72 -1.81
N THR A 8 -17.37 -28.69 -2.72
CA THR A 8 -18.46 -29.67 -2.78
C THR A 8 -18.18 -30.68 -3.89
N PHE A 9 -18.32 -31.98 -3.62
CA PHE A 9 -18.18 -33.01 -4.63
C PHE A 9 -19.50 -33.21 -5.39
N GLN A 10 -19.46 -33.17 -6.71
CA GLN A 10 -20.60 -33.54 -7.56
C GLN A 10 -20.37 -34.95 -8.11
N LYS A 11 -21.23 -35.89 -7.69
CA LYS A 11 -21.21 -37.27 -8.22
C LYS A 11 -21.47 -37.23 -9.73
N GLY A 12 -20.68 -37.98 -10.49
CA GLY A 12 -20.86 -38.09 -11.93
C GLY A 12 -22.11 -38.89 -12.28
N THR A 13 -22.73 -38.55 -13.41
CA THR A 13 -23.90 -39.27 -13.97
C THR A 13 -23.59 -39.70 -15.40
N ARG A 14 -24.22 -40.80 -15.85
CA ARG A 14 -24.11 -41.31 -17.23
C ARG A 14 -22.65 -41.57 -17.68
N GLY A 15 -21.89 -42.32 -16.88
CA GLY A 15 -20.50 -42.68 -17.18
C GLY A 15 -19.48 -41.56 -17.02
N ARG A 16 -19.88 -40.33 -16.69
CA ARG A 16 -18.94 -39.24 -16.39
C ARG A 16 -18.34 -39.43 -15.00
N LYS A 17 -17.03 -39.15 -14.86
CA LYS A 17 -16.35 -39.12 -13.55
C LYS A 17 -16.89 -37.98 -12.68
N GLY A 18 -16.90 -38.16 -11.36
CA GLY A 18 -17.27 -37.10 -10.42
C GLY A 18 -16.28 -35.93 -10.46
N ARG A 19 -16.69 -34.77 -9.96
CA ARG A 19 -15.87 -33.54 -10.02
C ARG A 19 -16.04 -32.66 -8.79
N TRP A 20 -14.99 -31.94 -8.44
CA TRP A 20 -15.02 -30.96 -7.36
C TRP A 20 -15.54 -29.62 -7.87
N LYS A 21 -16.44 -29.00 -7.11
CA LYS A 21 -17.12 -27.76 -7.46
C LYS A 21 -17.00 -26.71 -6.35
N LYS A 22 -16.87 -25.44 -6.73
CA LYS A 22 -17.00 -24.28 -5.84
C LYS A 22 -17.91 -23.22 -6.47
N ILE A 23 -18.77 -22.62 -5.66
CA ILE A 23 -19.52 -21.42 -6.05
C ILE A 23 -18.74 -20.21 -5.53
N TYR A 24 -18.43 -19.26 -6.41
CA TYR A 24 -17.75 -18.03 -6.05
C TYR A 24 -18.28 -16.87 -6.89
N LYS A 25 -18.69 -15.79 -6.24
CA LYS A 25 -19.33 -14.62 -6.88
C LYS A 25 -20.47 -15.00 -7.84
N GLY A 26 -21.28 -16.00 -7.47
CA GLY A 26 -22.42 -16.47 -8.27
C GLY A 26 -22.08 -17.46 -9.39
N THR A 27 -20.80 -17.66 -9.74
CA THR A 27 -20.38 -18.57 -10.81
C THR A 27 -19.92 -19.92 -10.23
N ASN A 28 -20.24 -20.99 -10.96
CA ASN A 28 -19.83 -22.36 -10.62
C ASN A 28 -18.48 -22.70 -11.27
N TYR A 29 -17.47 -23.00 -10.46
CA TYR A 29 -16.14 -23.43 -10.91
C TYR A 29 -15.95 -24.93 -10.68
N TYR A 30 -15.52 -25.64 -11.72
CA TYR A 30 -15.23 -27.08 -11.69
C TYR A 30 -13.71 -27.30 -11.72
N LEU A 31 -13.19 -27.98 -10.69
CA LEU A 31 -11.78 -27.89 -10.30
C LEU A 31 -10.99 -29.19 -10.54
N GLY A 32 -11.50 -30.04 -11.43
CA GLY A 32 -10.92 -31.35 -11.73
C GLY A 32 -11.86 -32.51 -11.41
N GLN A 33 -11.48 -33.69 -11.88
CA GLN A 33 -12.21 -34.93 -11.64
C GLN A 33 -11.78 -35.54 -10.29
N GLY A 34 -12.69 -36.23 -9.61
CA GLY A 34 -12.41 -37.02 -8.42
C GLY A 34 -13.19 -38.33 -8.44
N LYS A 35 -12.61 -39.39 -7.87
CA LYS A 35 -13.23 -40.73 -7.87
C LYS A 35 -14.45 -40.79 -6.97
N SER A 36 -14.38 -40.16 -5.80
CA SER A 36 -15.46 -40.11 -4.83
C SER A 36 -15.32 -38.89 -3.92
N GLN A 37 -16.31 -38.67 -3.04
CA GLN A 37 -16.15 -37.69 -1.99
C GLN A 37 -14.95 -38.05 -1.09
N SER A 38 -14.61 -39.32 -0.87
CA SER A 38 -13.48 -39.69 -0.01
C SER A 38 -12.10 -39.57 -0.67
N ASP A 39 -12.03 -39.15 -1.93
CA ASP A 39 -10.78 -38.98 -2.68
C ASP A 39 -9.97 -37.76 -2.16
N ILE A 40 -9.04 -38.02 -1.23
CA ILE A 40 -8.24 -37.00 -0.57
C ILE A 40 -7.28 -36.32 -1.56
N GLU A 41 -6.62 -37.09 -2.42
CA GLU A 41 -5.70 -36.57 -3.43
C GLU A 41 -6.43 -35.69 -4.43
N GLY A 42 -7.57 -36.18 -4.96
CA GLY A 42 -8.41 -35.39 -5.86
C GLY A 42 -8.93 -34.10 -5.20
N TYR A 43 -9.25 -34.14 -3.90
CA TYR A 43 -9.67 -32.94 -3.16
C TYR A 43 -8.52 -31.94 -2.99
N GLN A 44 -7.31 -32.39 -2.65
CA GLN A 44 -6.15 -31.52 -2.47
C GLN A 44 -5.74 -30.83 -3.78
N ALA A 45 -5.71 -31.58 -4.89
CA ALA A 45 -5.42 -31.03 -6.21
C ALA A 45 -6.49 -29.99 -6.64
N ALA A 46 -7.78 -30.31 -6.42
CA ALA A 46 -8.86 -29.37 -6.70
C ALA A 46 -8.82 -28.12 -5.82
N LEU A 47 -8.34 -28.24 -4.58
CA LEU A 47 -8.19 -27.12 -3.66
C LEU A 47 -7.04 -26.20 -4.06
N ALA A 48 -5.89 -26.75 -4.46
CA ALA A 48 -4.77 -25.97 -4.97
C ALA A 48 -5.20 -25.17 -6.23
N ARG A 49 -5.85 -25.85 -7.19
CA ARG A 49 -6.40 -25.20 -8.39
C ARG A 49 -7.44 -24.13 -8.06
N TRP A 50 -8.24 -24.33 -7.01
CA TRP A 50 -9.19 -23.32 -6.55
C TRP A 50 -8.49 -22.08 -6.00
N GLU A 51 -7.41 -22.26 -5.23
CA GLU A 51 -6.67 -21.15 -4.64
C GLU A 51 -5.97 -20.31 -5.73
N GLU A 52 -5.47 -20.94 -6.80
CA GLU A 52 -4.95 -20.27 -7.99
C GLU A 52 -6.03 -19.48 -8.76
N ILE A 53 -7.16 -20.13 -9.10
CA ILE A 53 -8.27 -19.46 -9.80
C ILE A 53 -8.82 -18.31 -8.96
N LYS A 54 -8.98 -18.52 -7.65
CA LYS A 54 -9.44 -17.46 -6.75
C LYS A 54 -8.46 -16.28 -6.74
N ALA A 55 -7.15 -16.53 -6.67
CA ALA A 55 -6.14 -15.48 -6.71
C ALA A 55 -6.20 -14.68 -8.03
N GLN A 56 -6.40 -15.35 -9.18
CA GLN A 56 -6.57 -14.69 -10.48
C GLN A 56 -7.87 -13.87 -10.57
N LEU A 57 -8.97 -14.39 -10.01
CA LEU A 57 -10.25 -13.69 -10.00
C LEU A 57 -10.23 -12.48 -9.05
N ASP A 58 -9.57 -12.62 -7.91
CA ASP A 58 -9.43 -11.54 -6.94
C ASP A 58 -8.45 -10.47 -7.44
N SER A 59 -7.37 -10.85 -8.15
CA SER A 59 -6.47 -9.88 -8.78
C SER A 59 -7.18 -9.11 -9.90
N ARG A 60 -7.92 -9.78 -10.79
CA ARG A 60 -8.74 -9.12 -11.82
C ARG A 60 -9.81 -8.21 -11.22
N ALA A 61 -10.48 -8.65 -10.16
CA ALA A 61 -11.52 -7.86 -9.50
C ALA A 61 -10.97 -6.68 -8.66
N SER A 62 -9.70 -6.71 -8.26
CA SER A 62 -9.07 -5.62 -7.49
C SER A 62 -8.47 -4.52 -8.37
N VAL A 63 -8.29 -4.77 -9.67
CA VAL A 63 -7.69 -3.82 -10.62
C VAL A 63 -8.75 -3.18 -11.52
N ALA A 64 -9.87 -3.87 -11.77
CA ALA A 64 -11.00 -3.27 -12.45
C ALA A 64 -12.01 -2.79 -11.41
N GLU A 65 -12.04 -1.48 -11.16
CA GLU A 65 -13.31 -0.85 -10.75
C GLU A 65 -14.41 -1.41 -11.65
N PRO A 66 -15.58 -1.82 -11.11
CA PRO A 66 -16.63 -2.36 -11.95
C PRO A 66 -16.89 -1.31 -13.04
N PRO A 67 -16.80 -1.66 -14.34
CA PRO A 67 -16.77 -0.69 -15.42
C PRO A 67 -17.94 0.29 -15.38
N LYS A 68 -19.05 -0.11 -14.74
CA LYS A 68 -20.20 0.75 -14.48
C LYS A 68 -19.91 1.88 -13.49
N GLN A 69 -19.25 1.62 -12.37
CA GLN A 69 -19.04 2.64 -11.33
C GLN A 69 -18.12 3.76 -11.81
N LYS A 70 -17.07 3.40 -12.56
CA LYS A 70 -16.23 4.38 -13.25
C LYS A 70 -17.04 5.23 -14.24
N VAL A 71 -17.96 4.64 -15.00
CA VAL A 71 -18.83 5.40 -15.92
C VAL A 71 -19.76 6.36 -15.15
N TYR A 72 -20.29 5.96 -13.98
CA TYR A 72 -21.02 6.88 -13.10
C TYR A 72 -20.13 8.02 -12.60
N ASP A 73 -18.94 7.71 -12.09
CA ASP A 73 -18.03 8.72 -11.55
C ASP A 73 -17.54 9.70 -12.64
N ASP A 74 -17.27 9.21 -13.85
CA ASP A 74 -16.93 10.03 -15.02
C ASP A 74 -18.11 10.94 -15.43
N THR A 75 -19.35 10.43 -15.42
CA THR A 75 -20.57 11.20 -15.77
C THR A 75 -20.91 12.22 -14.68
N ILE A 76 -20.77 11.87 -13.40
CA ILE A 76 -20.92 12.81 -12.28
C ILE A 76 -19.90 13.94 -12.41
N ARG A 77 -18.63 13.62 -12.73
CA ARG A 77 -17.58 14.61 -12.93
C ARG A 77 -17.88 15.55 -14.10
N GLU A 78 -18.47 15.04 -15.18
CA GLU A 78 -18.96 15.85 -16.30
C GLU A 78 -20.00 16.88 -15.84
N TRP A 79 -21.02 16.46 -15.09
CA TRP A 79 -22.02 17.38 -14.54
C TRP A 79 -21.49 18.32 -13.47
N GLU A 80 -20.50 17.92 -12.67
CA GLU A 80 -19.83 18.80 -11.72
C GLU A 80 -19.07 19.94 -12.42
N LEU A 81 -18.48 19.67 -13.60
CA LEU A 81 -17.86 20.70 -14.44
C LEU A 81 -18.90 21.68 -14.99
N VAL A 82 -20.04 21.17 -15.46
CA VAL A 82 -21.17 21.99 -15.91
C VAL A 82 -21.68 22.87 -14.78
N LEU A 83 -21.91 22.28 -13.59
CA LEU A 83 -22.36 23.01 -12.40
C LEU A 83 -21.39 24.13 -12.02
N ALA A 84 -20.10 23.82 -11.95
CA ALA A 84 -19.08 24.79 -11.57
C ALA A 84 -19.02 25.98 -12.55
N TRP A 85 -19.09 25.70 -13.85
CA TRP A 85 -19.15 26.74 -14.87
C TRP A 85 -20.45 27.56 -14.75
N SER A 86 -21.62 26.92 -14.68
CA SER A 86 -22.92 27.60 -14.59
C SER A 86 -23.02 28.53 -13.37
N VAL A 87 -22.53 28.10 -12.21
CA VAL A 87 -22.49 28.94 -11.00
C VAL A 87 -21.56 30.14 -11.18
N GLN A 88 -20.39 29.95 -11.80
CA GLN A 88 -19.41 31.02 -12.02
C GLN A 88 -19.95 32.13 -12.93
N TYR A 89 -20.81 31.79 -13.89
CA TYR A 89 -21.36 32.71 -14.89
C TYR A 89 -22.85 33.05 -14.66
N ALA A 90 -23.41 32.71 -13.48
CA ALA A 90 -24.79 32.99 -13.08
C ALA A 90 -25.87 32.42 -14.05
N HIS A 91 -25.66 31.21 -14.56
CA HIS A 91 -26.66 30.43 -15.28
C HIS A 91 -27.44 29.54 -14.30
N ASP A 92 -28.40 30.13 -13.58
CA ASP A 92 -29.09 29.49 -12.47
C ASP A 92 -29.87 28.23 -12.89
N ASP A 93 -30.57 28.27 -14.03
CA ASP A 93 -31.35 27.12 -14.54
C ASP A 93 -30.47 25.89 -14.80
N THR A 94 -29.36 26.08 -15.51
CA THR A 94 -28.39 25.00 -15.80
C THR A 94 -27.70 24.51 -14.52
N ALA A 95 -27.46 25.40 -13.55
CA ALA A 95 -26.89 25.02 -12.27
C ALA A 95 -27.87 24.16 -11.44
N GLU A 96 -29.16 24.50 -11.42
CA GLU A 96 -30.19 23.71 -10.74
C GLU A 96 -30.33 22.33 -11.36
N GLU A 97 -30.37 22.25 -12.69
CA GLU A 97 -30.42 20.99 -13.42
C GLU A 97 -29.20 20.10 -13.12
N ALA A 98 -27.99 20.67 -13.17
CA ALA A 98 -26.77 19.94 -12.89
C ALA A 98 -26.76 19.39 -11.44
N ARG A 99 -27.24 20.16 -10.45
CA ARG A 99 -27.38 19.67 -9.07
C ARG A 99 -28.34 18.49 -8.98
N SER A 100 -29.48 18.58 -9.65
CA SER A 100 -30.50 17.53 -9.70
C SER A 100 -29.92 16.23 -10.30
N LYS A 101 -29.26 16.33 -11.46
CA LYS A 101 -28.61 15.19 -12.14
C LYS A 101 -27.50 14.56 -11.30
N ILE A 102 -26.63 15.37 -10.67
CA ILE A 102 -25.58 14.85 -9.77
C ILE A 102 -26.18 14.08 -8.60
N ALA A 103 -27.24 14.60 -7.97
CA ALA A 103 -27.88 13.95 -6.83
C ALA A 103 -28.50 12.59 -7.23
N ASP A 104 -29.20 12.56 -8.36
CA ASP A 104 -29.81 11.35 -8.90
C ASP A 104 -28.74 10.30 -9.31
N LEU A 105 -27.69 10.70 -10.03
CA LEU A 105 -26.58 9.83 -10.41
C LEU A 105 -25.87 9.23 -9.19
N ARG A 106 -25.64 10.02 -8.13
CA ARG A 106 -25.05 9.52 -6.87
C ARG A 106 -25.97 8.51 -6.18
N SER A 107 -27.27 8.77 -6.14
CA SER A 107 -28.27 7.84 -5.58
C SER A 107 -28.27 6.51 -6.34
N ARG A 108 -28.28 6.56 -7.68
CA ARG A 108 -28.24 5.37 -8.55
C ARG A 108 -26.93 4.60 -8.43
N ARG A 109 -25.78 5.30 -8.35
CA ARG A 109 -24.45 4.70 -8.19
C ARG A 109 -24.35 3.86 -6.92
N ASP A 110 -24.97 4.30 -5.83
CA ASP A 110 -24.88 3.65 -4.51
C ASP A 110 -25.83 2.43 -4.38
N LEU A 111 -26.67 2.17 -5.38
CA LEU A 111 -27.49 0.95 -5.43
C LEU A 111 -26.61 -0.30 -5.53
N LYS A 112 -27.04 -1.39 -4.89
CA LYS A 112 -26.33 -2.70 -4.94
C LYS A 112 -26.14 -3.23 -6.38
N LYS A 113 -27.01 -2.82 -7.29
CA LYS A 113 -26.93 -3.09 -8.72
C LYS A 113 -27.35 -1.80 -9.45
N PRO A 114 -26.43 -0.87 -9.70
CA PRO A 114 -26.78 0.38 -10.38
C PRO A 114 -27.27 0.06 -11.79
N PRO A 115 -28.36 0.73 -12.26
CA PRO A 115 -28.76 0.64 -13.66
C PRO A 115 -27.63 1.11 -14.58
N PRO A 116 -27.61 0.73 -15.87
CA PRO A 116 -26.68 1.36 -16.82
C PRO A 116 -26.94 2.87 -16.88
N ILE A 117 -25.89 3.66 -17.13
CA ILE A 117 -26.01 5.07 -17.50
C ILE A 117 -26.60 5.13 -18.90
N GLU A 118 -27.69 5.86 -19.06
CA GLU A 118 -28.34 6.09 -20.35
C GLU A 118 -27.73 7.31 -21.06
N GLU A 119 -28.08 7.54 -22.32
CA GLU A 119 -27.53 8.68 -23.08
C GLU A 119 -28.01 10.02 -22.48
N GLU A 120 -29.26 10.08 -22.03
CA GLU A 120 -29.88 11.22 -21.33
C GLU A 120 -29.27 11.55 -19.95
N ASP A 121 -28.45 10.67 -19.42
CA ASP A 121 -27.69 10.91 -18.19
C ASP A 121 -26.40 11.69 -18.45
N ARG A 122 -25.90 11.69 -19.70
CA ARG A 122 -24.76 12.49 -20.10
C ARG A 122 -25.23 13.88 -20.49
N PHE A 123 -24.45 14.89 -20.15
CA PHE A 123 -24.82 16.28 -20.46
C PHE A 123 -25.04 16.49 -21.95
N PHE A 124 -24.15 15.93 -22.78
CA PHE A 124 -24.27 16.02 -24.25
C PHE A 124 -25.32 15.08 -24.87
N GLY A 125 -25.67 13.97 -24.22
CA GLY A 125 -26.73 13.08 -24.72
C GLY A 125 -28.13 13.64 -24.42
N TRP A 126 -28.27 14.41 -23.36
CA TRP A 126 -29.49 15.16 -23.06
C TRP A 126 -29.79 16.25 -24.11
N THR A 127 -28.78 16.98 -24.56
CA THR A 127 -28.96 18.00 -25.61
C THR A 127 -29.40 17.41 -26.96
N GLU A 128 -28.94 16.19 -27.29
CA GLU A 128 -29.40 15.47 -28.48
C GLU A 128 -30.83 14.90 -28.33
N SER A 129 -31.23 14.47 -27.13
CA SER A 129 -32.59 13.98 -26.87
C SER A 129 -33.64 15.09 -26.94
N LEU A 130 -33.35 16.28 -26.39
CA LEU A 130 -34.21 17.46 -26.54
C LEU A 130 -34.36 17.87 -28.02
N TYR A 131 -33.32 17.68 -28.82
CA TYR A 131 -33.35 17.92 -30.27
C TYR A 131 -34.34 17.00 -30.98
N CYS A 132 -34.29 15.68 -30.72
CA CYS A 132 -35.25 14.73 -31.29
C CYS A 132 -36.69 15.07 -30.92
N PHE A 133 -36.94 15.42 -29.65
CA PHE A 133 -38.29 15.74 -29.17
C PHE A 133 -38.83 17.06 -29.73
N GLN A 134 -38.03 18.13 -29.79
CA GLN A 134 -38.45 19.40 -30.40
C GLN A 134 -38.65 19.27 -31.91
N HIS A 135 -37.83 18.47 -32.59
CA HIS A 135 -37.97 18.23 -34.02
C HIS A 135 -39.19 17.37 -34.35
N GLU A 136 -39.51 16.38 -33.51
CA GLU A 136 -40.77 15.62 -33.60
C GLU A 136 -41.99 16.51 -33.33
N LEU A 137 -41.98 17.33 -32.28
CA LEU A 137 -43.07 18.28 -31.99
C LEU A 137 -43.26 19.32 -33.09
N LEU A 138 -42.17 19.85 -33.65
CA LEU A 138 -42.22 20.77 -34.79
C LEU A 138 -42.73 20.06 -36.05
N ASN A 139 -42.35 18.80 -36.27
CA ASN A 139 -42.86 18.01 -37.39
C ASN A 139 -44.33 17.63 -37.20
N GLU A 140 -44.77 17.25 -36.00
CA GLU A 140 -46.17 17.00 -35.66
C GLU A 140 -47.01 18.27 -35.75
N ALA A 141 -46.48 19.42 -35.32
CA ALA A 141 -47.12 20.71 -35.49
C ALA A 141 -47.23 21.09 -36.97
N LYS A 142 -46.17 20.90 -37.78
CA LYS A 142 -46.20 21.10 -39.24
C LYS A 142 -47.21 20.17 -39.93
N VAL A 143 -47.26 18.89 -39.53
CA VAL A 143 -48.19 17.89 -40.08
C VAL A 143 -49.63 18.20 -39.66
N SER A 144 -49.86 18.66 -38.43
CA SER A 144 -51.19 19.07 -37.94
C SER A 144 -51.65 20.37 -38.60
N LEU A 145 -50.75 21.34 -38.81
CA LEU A 145 -51.05 22.57 -39.56
C LEU A 145 -51.39 22.26 -41.03
N ALA A 146 -50.77 21.23 -41.61
CA ALA A 146 -51.01 20.80 -42.98
C ALA A 146 -52.29 19.96 -43.17
N ARG A 147 -52.88 19.41 -42.10
CA ARG A 147 -53.99 18.44 -42.16
C ARG A 147 -55.39 18.99 -41.85
N GLN A 148 -55.65 20.26 -42.14
CA GLN A 148 -56.93 20.98 -41.95
C GLN A 148 -57.05 21.63 -40.56
N VAL A 149 -56.51 22.84 -40.46
CA VAL A 149 -57.02 23.81 -39.49
C VAL A 149 -58.15 24.57 -40.17
N PRO A 150 -59.40 24.55 -39.64
CA PRO A 150 -60.46 25.43 -40.11
C PRO A 150 -59.96 26.88 -40.07
N GLU A 151 -60.23 27.65 -41.12
CA GLU A 151 -59.68 28.99 -41.34
C GLU A 151 -59.88 29.94 -40.12
N GLU A 152 -60.95 29.71 -39.35
CA GLU A 152 -61.28 30.40 -38.10
C GLU A 152 -60.28 30.12 -36.93
N LEU A 153 -59.76 28.89 -36.81
CA LEU A 153 -58.77 28.54 -35.77
C LEU A 153 -57.38 29.09 -36.12
N ALA A 154 -57.05 29.21 -37.40
CA ALA A 154 -55.83 29.85 -37.86
C ALA A 154 -55.83 31.37 -37.58
N GLU A 155 -56.99 32.04 -37.69
CA GLU A 155 -57.18 33.44 -37.29
C GLU A 155 -57.11 33.64 -35.77
N ALA A 156 -57.70 32.75 -34.98
CA ALA A 156 -57.59 32.78 -33.52
C ALA A 156 -56.13 32.59 -33.04
N PHE A 157 -55.38 31.67 -33.68
CA PHE A 157 -53.95 31.47 -33.40
C PHE A 157 -53.10 32.68 -33.78
N LYS A 158 -53.35 33.29 -34.95
CA LYS A 158 -52.71 34.56 -35.38
C LYS A 158 -53.00 35.71 -34.41
N THR A 159 -54.19 35.74 -33.82
CA THR A 159 -54.60 36.80 -32.90
C THR A 159 -53.96 36.64 -31.51
N SER A 160 -53.86 35.42 -30.98
CA SER A 160 -53.11 35.16 -29.73
C SER A 160 -51.62 35.42 -29.86
N PHE A 161 -51.02 35.13 -31.02
CA PHE A 161 -49.59 35.36 -31.26
C PHE A 161 -49.21 36.83 -31.50
N LYS A 162 -50.16 37.73 -31.80
CA LYS A 162 -49.87 39.18 -31.89
C LYS A 162 -49.50 39.83 -30.55
N SER A 163 -49.71 39.15 -29.42
CA SER A 163 -49.33 39.63 -28.09
C SER A 163 -47.85 39.35 -27.73
N TYR A 164 -47.19 38.46 -28.46
CA TYR A 164 -45.75 38.22 -28.37
C TYR A 164 -45.12 38.79 -29.64
N GLY A 165 -44.12 39.66 -29.52
CA GLY A 165 -43.52 40.38 -30.66
C GLY A 165 -43.14 39.46 -31.84
N PRO A 166 -43.09 40.00 -33.07
CA PRO A 166 -42.99 39.20 -34.29
C PRO A 166 -41.73 38.34 -34.29
N LEU A 167 -41.90 37.02 -34.17
CA LEU A 167 -40.88 36.07 -34.62
C LEU A 167 -40.85 36.10 -36.15
N PRO A 168 -39.66 36.20 -36.76
CA PRO A 168 -39.53 36.25 -38.22
C PRO A 168 -39.95 34.90 -38.81
N LEU A 169 -41.15 34.83 -39.35
CA LEU A 169 -41.62 33.71 -40.17
C LEU A 169 -41.05 33.89 -41.59
N THR A 170 -39.77 33.57 -41.78
CA THR A 170 -39.24 33.30 -43.12
C THR A 170 -39.67 31.90 -43.57
N PRO A 171 -40.27 31.73 -44.77
CA PRO A 171 -40.65 30.41 -45.26
C PRO A 171 -39.41 29.64 -45.70
N VAL A 172 -39.33 28.38 -45.26
CA VAL A 172 -38.22 27.42 -45.47
C VAL A 172 -36.93 27.84 -44.74
N ALA A 173 -36.97 27.76 -43.41
CA ALA A 173 -35.75 27.52 -42.65
C ALA A 173 -35.22 26.14 -43.08
N ASP A 174 -34.17 26.16 -43.90
CA ASP A 174 -33.32 25.01 -44.23
C ASP A 174 -33.01 24.28 -42.91
N ASP A 175 -33.28 22.98 -42.79
CA ASP A 175 -33.01 22.18 -41.57
C ASP A 175 -31.55 22.38 -41.11
N ARG A 176 -30.66 22.74 -42.04
CA ARG A 176 -29.27 23.13 -41.78
C ARG A 176 -29.08 24.36 -40.87
N PHE A 177 -30.05 25.26 -40.74
CA PHE A 177 -29.92 26.45 -39.87
C PHE A 177 -30.01 26.07 -38.38
N TYR A 178 -30.96 25.20 -38.02
CA TYR A 178 -31.09 24.71 -36.64
C TYR A 178 -29.94 23.75 -36.29
N GLU A 179 -29.56 22.84 -37.19
CA GLU A 179 -28.37 22.00 -37.00
C GLU A 179 -27.10 22.85 -36.73
N ASN A 180 -26.92 23.98 -37.41
CA ASN A 180 -25.76 24.85 -37.21
C ASN A 180 -25.80 25.60 -35.85
N LEU A 181 -26.96 26.09 -35.41
CA LEU A 181 -27.08 26.82 -34.14
C LEU A 181 -26.80 25.92 -32.92
N PHE A 182 -27.25 24.66 -32.97
CA PHE A 182 -27.04 23.71 -31.87
C PHE A 182 -25.64 23.10 -31.89
N ARG A 183 -25.07 22.85 -33.07
CA ARG A 183 -23.66 22.47 -33.19
C ARG A 183 -22.74 23.55 -32.62
N ASP A 184 -23.12 24.82 -32.78
CA ASP A 184 -22.43 25.94 -32.15
C ASP A 184 -22.57 25.94 -30.62
N GLU A 185 -23.72 25.60 -30.05
CA GLU A 185 -23.90 25.47 -28.60
C GLU A 185 -23.15 24.27 -28.00
N GLU A 186 -23.20 23.11 -28.65
CA GLU A 186 -22.46 21.92 -28.22
C GLU A 186 -20.95 22.18 -28.22
N VAL A 187 -20.44 22.82 -29.28
CA VAL A 187 -19.03 23.22 -29.38
C VAL A 187 -18.67 24.24 -28.30
N ARG A 188 -19.53 25.24 -28.04
CA ARG A 188 -19.32 26.20 -26.94
C ARG A 188 -19.28 25.51 -25.58
N TRP A 189 -20.17 24.56 -25.31
CA TRP A 189 -20.16 23.81 -24.05
C TRP A 189 -18.95 22.89 -23.92
N LYS A 190 -18.51 22.25 -25.00
CA LYS A 190 -17.25 21.49 -25.00
C LYS A 190 -16.06 22.38 -24.64
N ASP A 191 -15.96 23.57 -25.22
CA ASP A 191 -14.91 24.54 -24.89
C ASP A 191 -15.00 25.02 -23.43
N ARG A 192 -16.21 25.36 -22.95
CA ARG A 192 -16.45 25.74 -21.54
C ARG A 192 -16.03 24.63 -20.57
N ILE A 193 -16.43 23.39 -20.83
CA ILE A 193 -16.07 22.23 -20.00
C ILE A 193 -14.56 21.96 -20.07
N GLU A 194 -13.92 22.10 -21.24
CA GLU A 194 -12.47 21.92 -21.36
C GLU A 194 -11.70 23.00 -20.59
N ASN A 195 -12.12 24.26 -20.68
CA ASN A 195 -11.55 25.36 -19.91
C ASN A 195 -11.78 25.15 -18.40
N GLN A 196 -12.96 24.69 -18.00
CA GLN A 196 -13.23 24.34 -16.62
C GLN A 196 -12.40 23.14 -16.15
N LYS A 197 -12.15 22.14 -17.01
CA LYS A 197 -11.22 21.03 -16.72
C LYS A 197 -9.79 21.52 -16.53
N LYS A 198 -9.33 22.51 -17.31
CA LYS A 198 -8.01 23.13 -17.12
C LYS A 198 -7.95 23.89 -15.79
N LEU A 199 -8.98 24.66 -15.46
CA LEU A 199 -9.09 25.39 -14.19
C LEU A 199 -9.19 24.45 -12.99
N MET A 200 -10.03 23.42 -13.04
CA MET A 200 -10.16 22.41 -12.00
C MET A 200 -8.92 21.53 -11.91
N GLY A 201 -8.26 21.21 -13.01
CA GLY A 201 -6.97 20.51 -13.02
C GLY A 201 -5.88 21.34 -12.34
N ALA A 202 -5.86 22.65 -12.58
CA ALA A 202 -5.00 23.57 -11.84
C ALA A 202 -5.36 23.63 -10.35
N LEU A 203 -6.66 23.63 -10.01
CA LEU A 203 -7.14 23.61 -8.63
C LEU A 203 -6.81 22.29 -7.89
N GLU A 204 -7.02 21.14 -8.54
CA GLU A 204 -6.68 19.81 -8.06
C GLU A 204 -5.17 19.71 -7.81
N SER A 205 -4.38 20.29 -8.71
CA SER A 205 -2.92 20.39 -8.56
C SER A 205 -2.48 21.33 -7.43
N ASN A 206 -3.37 22.18 -6.89
CA ASN A 206 -3.05 23.01 -5.72
C ASN A 206 -3.41 22.33 -4.39
N THR A 207 -3.93 21.10 -4.37
CA THR A 207 -4.31 20.43 -3.12
C THR A 207 -3.14 19.69 -2.46
N LEU A 208 -3.09 19.68 -1.13
CA LEU A 208 -2.12 18.89 -0.38
C LEU A 208 -2.21 17.38 -0.73
N GLU A 209 -3.41 16.86 -0.92
CA GLU A 209 -3.66 15.47 -1.30
C GLU A 209 -2.99 15.08 -2.61
N PHE A 210 -3.15 15.89 -3.66
CA PHE A 210 -2.51 15.67 -4.95
C PHE A 210 -0.99 15.56 -4.82
N TRP A 211 -0.37 16.49 -4.09
CA TRP A 211 1.07 16.52 -3.91
C TRP A 211 1.59 15.39 -3.02
N VAL A 212 0.86 15.03 -1.96
CA VAL A 212 1.19 13.86 -1.13
C VAL A 212 1.17 12.59 -1.97
N GLN A 213 0.15 12.40 -2.81
CA GLN A 213 0.03 11.22 -3.66
C GLN A 213 1.12 11.19 -4.75
N SER A 214 1.46 12.34 -5.32
CA SER A 214 2.58 12.49 -6.26
C SER A 214 3.92 12.13 -5.61
N TYR A 215 4.16 12.61 -4.39
CA TYR A 215 5.36 12.26 -3.62
C TYR A 215 5.42 10.78 -3.27
N ILE A 216 4.30 10.17 -2.84
CA ILE A 216 4.20 8.73 -2.57
C ILE A 216 4.53 7.94 -3.83
N THR A 217 3.99 8.32 -4.99
CA THR A 217 4.26 7.68 -6.28
C THR A 217 5.74 7.74 -6.63
N LYS A 218 6.39 8.89 -6.45
CA LYS A 218 7.85 9.04 -6.58
C LYS A 218 8.61 8.11 -5.64
N GLN A 219 8.19 7.96 -4.38
CA GLN A 219 8.82 7.02 -3.46
C GLN A 219 8.59 5.55 -3.86
N HIS A 220 7.45 5.22 -4.46
CA HIS A 220 7.18 3.88 -5.00
C HIS A 220 8.14 3.53 -6.14
N GLN A 221 8.31 4.44 -7.10
CA GLN A 221 9.28 4.28 -8.21
C GLN A 221 10.71 4.03 -7.68
N ARG A 222 11.09 4.66 -6.56
CA ARG A 222 12.38 4.39 -5.90
C ARG A 222 12.46 2.99 -5.28
N VAL A 223 11.33 2.41 -4.85
CA VAL A 223 11.29 1.00 -4.42
C VAL A 223 11.48 0.07 -5.61
N ASP A 224 10.80 0.35 -6.73
CA ASP A 224 10.93 -0.43 -7.97
C ASP A 224 12.38 -0.40 -8.48
N ALA A 225 13.02 0.78 -8.41
CA ALA A 225 14.44 0.96 -8.71
C ALA A 225 15.40 0.43 -7.62
N LYS A 226 14.89 -0.22 -6.57
CA LYS A 226 15.66 -0.74 -5.40
C LYS A 226 16.48 0.31 -4.63
N ALA A 227 16.24 1.59 -4.87
CA ALA A 227 16.84 2.72 -4.15
C ALA A 227 16.17 2.97 -2.78
N LEU A 228 14.97 2.42 -2.56
CA LEU A 228 14.23 2.51 -1.31
C LEU A 228 13.69 1.13 -0.91
N SER A 229 13.72 0.79 0.38
CA SER A 229 13.09 -0.45 0.84
C SER A 229 11.56 -0.31 0.94
N ALA A 230 10.82 -1.37 0.60
CA ALA A 230 9.36 -1.43 0.75
C ALA A 230 8.87 -1.06 2.17
N GLY A 231 9.63 -1.47 3.20
CA GLY A 231 9.33 -1.11 4.59
C GLY A 231 9.45 0.39 4.86
N ARG A 232 10.48 1.06 4.31
CA ARG A 232 10.65 2.51 4.46
C ARG A 232 9.56 3.28 3.70
N TYR A 233 9.20 2.83 2.48
CA TYR A 233 8.07 3.39 1.74
C TYR A 233 6.77 3.34 2.56
N SER A 234 6.44 2.18 3.13
CA SER A 234 5.24 2.02 3.97
C SER A 234 5.24 2.98 5.18
N SER A 235 6.40 3.16 5.84
CA SER A 235 6.53 4.15 6.93
C SER A 235 6.37 5.60 6.46
N ILE A 236 6.89 5.95 5.27
CA ILE A 236 6.70 7.27 4.67
C ILE A 236 5.22 7.52 4.40
N LYS A 237 4.56 6.57 3.72
CA LYS A 237 3.13 6.66 3.42
C LYS A 237 2.30 6.86 4.69
N ALA A 238 2.48 6.02 5.71
CA ALA A 238 1.72 6.14 6.96
C ALA A 238 1.96 7.48 7.70
N ALA A 239 3.18 8.04 7.61
CA ALA A 239 3.48 9.35 8.17
C ALA A 239 2.78 10.49 7.41
N LEU A 240 2.74 10.40 6.08
CA LEU A 240 2.07 11.40 5.23
C LEU A 240 0.56 11.31 5.30
N ASP A 241 -0.02 10.10 5.33
CA ASP A 241 -1.46 9.89 5.54
C ASP A 241 -1.91 10.60 6.84
N ARG A 242 -1.10 10.52 7.91
CA ARG A 242 -1.37 11.22 9.18
C ARG A 242 -1.26 12.75 9.06
N PHE A 243 -0.25 13.25 8.35
CA PHE A 243 -0.10 14.69 8.13
C PHE A 243 -1.26 15.25 7.30
N GLN A 244 -1.60 14.58 6.19
CA GLN A 244 -2.74 14.91 5.33
C GLN A 244 -4.07 14.87 6.11
N SER A 245 -4.29 13.85 6.95
CA SER A 245 -5.50 13.76 7.78
C SER A 245 -5.62 14.92 8.77
N TRP A 246 -4.49 15.43 9.27
CA TRP A 246 -4.47 16.56 10.20
C TRP A 246 -4.63 17.92 9.49
N ALA A 247 -3.91 18.12 8.38
CA ALA A 247 -3.89 19.38 7.64
C ALA A 247 -5.15 19.58 6.77
N GLY A 248 -5.88 18.49 6.47
CA GLY A 248 -6.95 18.45 5.48
C GLY A 248 -6.39 18.22 4.08
N GLY A 249 -6.78 17.13 3.42
CA GLY A 249 -6.28 16.78 2.08
C GLY A 249 -6.61 17.82 1.01
N GLN A 250 -7.76 18.47 1.14
CA GLN A 250 -8.27 19.49 0.21
C GLN A 250 -7.71 20.89 0.49
N SER A 251 -6.90 21.06 1.55
CA SER A 251 -6.26 22.33 1.84
C SER A 251 -5.27 22.70 0.73
N ALA A 252 -5.24 23.97 0.35
CA ALA A 252 -4.31 24.46 -0.65
C ALA A 252 -2.85 24.31 -0.17
N VAL A 253 -1.96 23.80 -1.03
CA VAL A 253 -0.60 23.42 -0.66
C VAL A 253 0.28 24.64 -0.36
N ASP A 254 -0.01 25.77 -1.01
CA ASP A 254 0.62 27.08 -0.81
C ASP A 254 0.45 27.61 0.63
N THR A 255 -0.56 27.14 1.37
CA THR A 255 -0.78 27.50 2.78
C THR A 255 0.23 26.87 3.74
N ILE A 256 1.07 25.93 3.27
CA ILE A 256 2.10 25.28 4.10
C ILE A 256 3.22 26.28 4.38
N CYS A 257 3.18 26.86 5.57
CA CYS A 257 4.15 27.84 6.04
C CYS A 257 4.78 27.43 7.38
N ALA A 258 5.59 28.31 7.96
CA ALA A 258 6.23 28.08 9.25
C ALA A 258 5.22 27.80 10.38
N ARG A 259 4.07 28.50 10.36
CA ARG A 259 2.98 28.30 11.33
C ARG A 259 2.39 26.90 11.25
N THR A 260 2.18 26.39 10.04
CA THR A 260 1.65 25.02 9.79
C THR A 260 2.54 23.97 10.43
N LEU A 261 3.86 24.07 10.26
CA LEU A 261 4.82 23.13 10.86
C LEU A 261 4.84 23.20 12.39
N THR A 262 4.77 24.41 12.97
CA THR A 262 4.69 24.59 14.43
C THR A 262 3.40 24.01 15.01
N GLN A 263 2.27 24.22 14.34
CA GLN A 263 0.98 23.67 14.77
C GLN A 263 0.95 22.14 14.66
N PHE A 264 1.48 21.58 13.57
CA PHE A 264 1.57 20.12 13.43
C PHE A 264 2.48 19.50 14.50
N HIS A 265 3.62 20.12 14.78
CA HIS A 265 4.52 19.69 15.86
C HIS A 265 3.80 19.71 17.22
N SER A 266 3.08 20.79 17.52
CA SER A 266 2.28 20.91 18.74
C SER A 266 1.21 19.82 18.85
N HIS A 267 0.54 19.50 17.73
CA HIS A 267 -0.39 18.38 17.65
C HIS A 267 0.29 17.04 17.96
N LEU A 268 1.48 16.77 17.41
CA LEU A 268 2.24 15.56 17.72
C LEU A 268 2.66 15.49 19.20
N LEU A 269 3.04 16.61 19.82
CA LEU A 269 3.33 16.67 21.25
C LEU A 269 2.09 16.35 22.10
N GLN A 270 0.91 16.84 21.72
CA GLN A 270 -0.35 16.50 22.39
C GLN A 270 -0.71 15.02 22.26
N LEU A 271 -0.42 14.40 21.10
CA LEU A 271 -0.61 12.95 20.95
C LEU A 271 0.37 12.15 21.82
N ILE A 272 1.60 12.63 21.99
CA ILE A 272 2.58 12.04 22.90
C ILE A 272 2.11 12.17 24.35
N SER A 273 1.65 13.34 24.79
CA SER A 273 1.19 13.55 26.17
C SER A 273 -0.04 12.73 26.52
N LYS A 274 -0.82 12.30 25.52
CA LYS A 274 -1.98 11.40 25.66
C LYS A 274 -1.63 9.92 25.48
N ASP A 275 -0.35 9.56 25.36
CA ASP A 275 0.13 8.20 25.05
C ASP A 275 -0.46 7.58 23.76
N GLN A 276 -0.94 8.43 22.84
CA GLN A 276 -1.49 8.00 21.54
C GLN A 276 -0.41 7.89 20.46
N CYS A 277 0.78 8.43 20.71
CA CYS A 277 1.90 8.38 19.78
C CYS A 277 3.22 8.25 20.53
N ALA A 278 4.06 7.28 20.16
CA ALA A 278 5.40 7.16 20.74
C ALA A 278 6.31 8.31 20.24
N PRO A 279 7.15 8.93 21.10
CA PRO A 279 8.03 10.04 20.71
C PRO A 279 8.95 9.71 19.52
N ALA A 280 9.46 8.48 19.45
CA ALA A 280 10.29 8.04 18.34
C ALA A 280 9.53 8.01 17.01
N TYR A 281 8.26 7.62 17.03
CA TYR A 281 7.42 7.59 15.83
C TYR A 281 7.04 9.00 15.37
N ALA A 282 6.67 9.88 16.31
CA ALA A 282 6.42 11.29 16.02
C ALA A 282 7.63 11.99 15.39
N ARG A 283 8.84 11.71 15.88
CA ARG A 283 10.09 12.20 15.28
C ARG A 283 10.25 11.74 13.83
N ASP A 284 9.98 10.47 13.55
CA ASP A 284 10.04 9.93 12.19
C ASP A 284 9.00 10.61 11.29
N ILE A 285 7.80 10.90 11.80
CA ILE A 285 6.76 11.65 11.08
C ILE A 285 7.26 13.06 10.72
N VAL A 286 7.78 13.83 11.68
CA VAL A 286 8.33 15.17 11.42
C VAL A 286 9.44 15.12 10.38
N THR A 287 10.32 14.11 10.45
CA THR A 287 11.39 13.92 9.47
C THR A 287 10.83 13.72 8.06
N VAL A 288 9.80 12.88 7.91
CA VAL A 288 9.16 12.62 6.62
C VAL A 288 8.43 13.86 6.09
N VAL A 289 7.71 14.59 6.95
CA VAL A 289 7.01 15.82 6.57
C VAL A 289 7.99 16.90 6.12
N ARG A 290 9.13 17.08 6.81
CA ARG A 290 10.19 18.00 6.35
C ARG A 290 10.71 17.62 4.96
N SER A 291 10.90 16.33 4.69
CA SER A 291 11.31 15.87 3.36
C SER A 291 10.25 16.15 2.30
N LEU A 292 8.95 16.00 2.61
CA LEU A 292 7.87 16.40 1.72
C LEU A 292 7.91 17.90 1.44
N VAL A 293 7.96 18.75 2.47
CA VAL A 293 7.94 20.21 2.30
C VAL A 293 9.12 20.73 1.46
N ARG A 294 10.33 20.18 1.67
CA ARG A 294 11.46 20.50 0.79
C ARG A 294 11.21 20.11 -0.65
N TRP A 295 10.64 18.93 -0.88
CA TRP A 295 10.30 18.50 -2.21
C TRP A 295 9.20 19.37 -2.83
N LEU A 296 8.20 19.84 -2.07
CA LEU A 296 7.18 20.78 -2.58
C LEU A 296 7.82 22.09 -3.07
N TRP A 297 8.77 22.61 -2.31
CA TRP A 297 9.52 23.81 -2.70
C TRP A 297 10.39 23.57 -3.95
N GLU A 298 11.06 22.41 -4.05
CA GLU A 298 11.81 22.01 -5.26
C GLU A 298 10.92 21.81 -6.51
N GLN A 299 9.60 21.72 -6.36
CA GLN A 299 8.65 21.59 -7.47
C GLN A 299 7.85 22.88 -7.71
N ASP A 300 8.26 23.99 -7.09
CA ASP A 300 7.56 25.28 -7.14
C ASP A 300 6.09 25.22 -6.70
N ALA A 301 5.73 24.18 -5.92
CA ALA A 301 4.38 24.02 -5.36
C ALA A 301 4.13 24.96 -4.16
N ILE A 302 5.21 25.38 -3.50
CA ILE A 302 5.20 26.44 -2.49
C ILE A 302 6.29 27.45 -2.86
N GLU A 303 5.96 28.74 -2.80
CA GLU A 303 6.87 29.80 -3.19
C GLU A 303 8.08 29.91 -2.24
N ASN A 304 7.82 29.79 -0.93
CA ASN A 304 8.80 30.06 0.11
C ASN A 304 8.98 28.86 1.03
N LEU A 305 10.22 28.39 1.20
CA LEU A 305 10.54 27.35 2.16
C LEU A 305 10.29 27.86 3.60
N PRO A 306 9.52 27.14 4.45
CA PRO A 306 9.26 27.57 5.82
C PRO A 306 10.55 27.81 6.63
N LYS A 307 10.72 29.03 7.16
CA LYS A 307 11.94 29.45 7.89
C LYS A 307 12.31 28.56 9.09
N ASN A 308 11.34 27.92 9.71
CA ASN A 308 11.53 27.05 10.88
C ASN A 308 11.76 25.56 10.52
N ILE A 309 11.86 25.19 9.23
CA ILE A 309 11.94 23.77 8.83
C ILE A 309 13.12 23.03 9.47
N ASP A 310 14.22 23.74 9.74
CA ASP A 310 15.42 23.24 10.43
C ASP A 310 15.55 23.69 11.88
N SER A 311 14.53 24.37 12.43
CA SER A 311 14.54 24.80 13.82
C SER A 311 14.66 23.59 14.77
N THR A 312 15.49 23.77 15.80
CA THR A 312 15.63 22.84 16.92
C THR A 312 14.35 22.74 17.75
N GLU A 313 13.46 23.73 17.71
CA GLU A 313 12.18 23.74 18.43
C GLU A 313 11.21 22.67 17.90
N LEU A 314 11.31 22.34 16.62
CA LEU A 314 10.52 21.27 15.98
C LEU A 314 11.12 19.87 16.23
N ARG A 315 12.17 19.75 17.05
CA ARG A 315 12.84 18.48 17.34
C ARG A 315 12.14 17.75 18.47
N ILE A 316 11.62 16.56 18.16
CA ILE A 316 11.10 15.64 19.17
C ILE A 316 12.26 14.82 19.77
N CYS A 317 12.56 15.09 21.04
CA CYS A 317 13.60 14.38 21.79
C CYS A 317 13.17 12.95 22.12
N ARG A 318 14.14 12.03 22.03
CA ARG A 318 13.95 10.63 22.46
C ARG A 318 14.49 10.51 23.88
N LYS A 319 13.70 9.98 24.79
CA LYS A 319 14.20 9.57 26.12
C LYS A 319 15.29 8.52 25.91
N SER A 320 16.51 8.81 26.40
CA SER A 320 17.55 7.79 26.46
C SER A 320 17.04 6.68 27.37
N THR A 321 16.96 5.46 26.85
CA THR A 321 16.54 4.29 27.63
C THR A 321 17.72 3.37 27.71
N THR A 322 18.06 2.93 28.93
CA THR A 322 19.05 1.88 29.14
C THR A 322 18.71 0.69 28.25
N PRO A 323 19.67 0.19 27.45
CA PRO A 323 19.42 -0.95 26.59
C PRO A 323 18.93 -2.14 27.41
N GLN A 324 17.73 -2.63 27.13
CA GLN A 324 17.27 -3.90 27.70
C GLN A 324 18.06 -5.06 27.10
N THR A 325 18.47 -6.00 27.94
CA THR A 325 19.12 -7.27 27.58
C THR A 325 18.37 -8.44 28.19
N PHE A 326 18.66 -9.66 27.73
CA PHE A 326 18.23 -10.88 28.40
C PHE A 326 19.16 -11.20 29.57
N GLU A 327 18.59 -11.75 30.63
CA GLU A 327 19.36 -12.47 31.64
C GLU A 327 19.78 -13.83 31.09
N ILE A 328 20.87 -14.39 31.60
CA ILE A 328 21.39 -15.69 31.14
C ILE A 328 20.34 -16.80 31.31
N ASP A 329 19.64 -16.83 32.44
CA ASP A 329 18.62 -17.85 32.73
C ASP A 329 17.39 -17.74 31.82
N GLU A 330 17.04 -16.52 31.39
CA GLU A 330 15.98 -16.30 30.39
C GLU A 330 16.40 -16.88 29.03
N VAL A 331 17.66 -16.70 28.63
CA VAL A 331 18.20 -17.30 27.39
C VAL A 331 18.18 -18.82 27.46
N MET A 332 18.61 -19.40 28.59
CA MET A 332 18.59 -20.85 28.82
C MET A 332 17.18 -21.42 28.68
N THR A 333 16.22 -20.82 29.40
CA THR A 333 14.82 -21.26 29.37
C THR A 333 14.25 -21.17 27.96
N LEU A 334 14.57 -20.10 27.23
CA LEU A 334 14.17 -19.91 25.84
C LEU A 334 14.74 -21.00 24.92
N LEU A 335 16.02 -21.35 25.05
CA LEU A 335 16.66 -22.38 24.23
C LEU A 335 16.09 -23.77 24.51
N GLN A 336 15.83 -24.11 25.78
CA GLN A 336 15.27 -25.40 26.18
C GLN A 336 13.83 -25.60 25.66
N THR A 337 13.00 -24.56 25.70
CA THR A 337 11.57 -24.67 25.38
C THR A 337 11.24 -24.49 23.89
N THR A 338 12.15 -23.94 23.10
CA THR A 338 11.93 -23.71 21.67
C THR A 338 12.02 -25.01 20.87
N SER A 339 11.25 -25.11 19.77
CA SER A 339 11.45 -26.19 18.78
C SER A 339 12.84 -26.05 18.13
N ASP A 340 13.40 -27.12 17.58
CA ASP A 340 14.74 -27.10 16.97
C ASP A 340 14.92 -25.98 15.94
N ARG A 341 13.97 -25.83 15.01
CA ARG A 341 13.97 -24.70 14.06
C ARG A 341 13.95 -23.31 14.71
N SER A 342 13.22 -23.14 15.80
CA SER A 342 13.15 -21.85 16.51
C SER A 342 14.41 -21.63 17.36
N ARG A 343 14.96 -22.70 17.94
CA ARG A 343 16.24 -22.72 18.66
C ARG A 343 17.36 -22.30 17.72
N LEU A 344 17.40 -22.80 16.49
CA LEU A 344 18.34 -22.36 15.46
C LEU A 344 18.28 -20.84 15.25
N TYR A 345 17.10 -20.24 15.13
CA TYR A 345 16.98 -18.80 14.95
C TYR A 345 17.56 -18.02 16.15
N VAL A 346 17.26 -18.47 17.37
CA VAL A 346 17.80 -17.88 18.61
C VAL A 346 19.31 -18.01 18.64
N LEU A 347 19.86 -19.20 18.34
CA LEU A 347 21.30 -19.44 18.29
C LEU A 347 22.00 -18.58 17.24
N LEU A 348 21.46 -18.43 16.02
CA LEU A 348 22.04 -17.54 15.02
C LEU A 348 22.08 -16.06 15.47
N ALA A 349 21.08 -15.61 16.25
CA ALA A 349 21.09 -14.28 16.82
C ALA A 349 22.12 -14.11 17.94
N LEU A 350 22.33 -15.14 18.77
CA LEU A 350 23.28 -15.13 19.89
C LEU A 350 24.73 -15.36 19.46
N ASN A 351 24.96 -16.31 18.53
CA ASN A 351 26.26 -16.73 17.99
C ASN A 351 26.79 -15.75 16.94
N CYS A 352 25.92 -15.23 16.07
CA CYS A 352 26.36 -14.46 14.88
C CYS A 352 25.82 -13.02 14.86
N GLY A 353 25.18 -12.58 15.95
CA GLY A 353 24.60 -11.25 16.03
C GLY A 353 23.49 -10.99 15.00
N MET A 354 22.92 -12.02 14.37
CA MET A 354 22.04 -11.86 13.22
C MET A 354 20.68 -11.25 13.59
N THR A 355 20.15 -10.39 12.72
CA THR A 355 18.72 -10.04 12.74
C THR A 355 17.88 -11.06 11.97
N GLN A 356 16.55 -10.93 12.05
CA GLN A 356 15.64 -11.78 11.28
C GLN A 356 15.85 -11.65 9.76
N LYS A 357 16.25 -10.46 9.27
CA LYS A 357 16.60 -10.25 7.86
C LYS A 357 17.89 -10.96 7.50
N ASP A 358 18.89 -10.86 8.37
CA ASP A 358 20.17 -11.57 8.20
C ASP A 358 19.96 -13.09 8.11
N ILE A 359 19.17 -13.66 9.02
CA ILE A 359 18.84 -15.10 9.00
C ILE A 359 18.06 -15.48 7.73
N SER A 360 17.14 -14.64 7.29
CA SER A 360 16.33 -14.90 6.09
C SER A 360 17.09 -14.73 4.77
N ASP A 361 18.20 -14.01 4.78
CA ASP A 361 19.01 -13.74 3.60
C ASP A 361 20.19 -14.69 3.45
N LEU A 362 20.48 -15.48 4.49
CA LEU A 362 21.59 -16.41 4.52
C LEU A 362 21.52 -17.36 3.32
N CYS A 363 22.60 -17.42 2.54
CA CYS A 363 22.76 -18.32 1.40
C CYS A 363 23.79 -19.42 1.72
N SER A 364 23.86 -20.43 0.84
CA SER A 364 24.83 -21.53 1.02
C SER A 364 26.28 -21.08 0.85
N GLU A 365 26.53 -20.05 0.05
CA GLU A 365 27.86 -19.47 -0.19
C GLU A 365 28.41 -18.72 1.03
N ASP A 366 27.54 -18.21 1.89
CA ASP A 366 27.95 -17.57 3.16
C ASP A 366 28.61 -18.58 4.11
N ILE A 367 28.49 -19.91 3.87
CA ILE A 367 28.89 -20.95 4.82
C ILE A 367 30.07 -21.77 4.31
N ASN A 368 31.13 -21.80 5.11
CA ASN A 368 32.17 -22.81 4.98
C ASN A 368 31.89 -23.95 5.96
N TRP A 369 31.30 -25.03 5.45
CA TRP A 369 30.89 -26.20 6.25
C TRP A 369 32.08 -26.91 6.92
N GLN A 370 33.23 -26.97 6.25
CA GLN A 370 34.43 -27.63 6.75
C GLN A 370 35.06 -26.80 7.88
N ALA A 371 35.22 -25.49 7.66
CA ALA A 371 35.74 -24.57 8.66
C ALA A 371 34.73 -24.24 9.77
N ARG A 372 33.45 -24.64 9.59
CA ARG A 372 32.33 -24.35 10.49
C ARG A 372 32.17 -22.85 10.74
N THR A 373 32.20 -22.07 9.67
CA THR A 373 32.08 -20.60 9.74
C THR A 373 31.00 -20.06 8.82
N ILE A 374 30.44 -18.90 9.20
CA ILE A 374 29.61 -18.06 8.33
C ILE A 374 30.36 -16.76 8.06
N THR A 375 30.61 -16.42 6.79
CA THR A 375 31.27 -15.18 6.38
C THR A 375 30.32 -14.32 5.58
N ARG A 376 30.00 -13.12 6.06
CA ARG A 376 29.05 -12.24 5.36
C ARG A 376 29.15 -10.77 5.76
N LYS A 377 28.61 -9.90 4.90
CA LYS A 377 28.23 -8.53 5.26
C LYS A 377 26.80 -8.52 5.82
N ARG A 378 26.48 -7.53 6.64
CA ARG A 378 25.13 -7.35 7.18
C ARG A 378 24.13 -6.98 6.08
N SER A 379 23.00 -7.69 5.99
CA SER A 379 22.02 -7.55 4.89
C SER A 379 21.55 -6.10 4.66
N LYS A 380 21.31 -5.36 5.75
CA LYS A 380 20.76 -3.99 5.67
C LYS A 380 21.73 -3.03 4.98
N THR A 381 23.04 -3.27 5.09
CA THR A 381 24.07 -2.30 4.74
C THR A 381 25.16 -2.90 3.83
N GLN A 382 24.94 -4.11 3.31
CA GLN A 382 25.93 -4.86 2.51
C GLN A 382 26.42 -4.11 1.26
N HIS A 383 25.60 -3.21 0.71
CA HIS A 383 25.93 -2.39 -0.46
C HIS A 383 26.91 -1.25 -0.16
N HIS A 384 27.17 -0.96 1.12
CA HIS A 384 28.17 0.03 1.50
C HIS A 384 29.53 -0.62 1.63
N GLU A 385 30.51 -0.06 0.92
CA GLU A 385 31.89 -0.54 0.91
C GLU A 385 32.49 -0.59 2.32
N SER A 386 32.22 0.44 3.12
CA SER A 386 32.72 0.59 4.50
C SER A 386 32.16 -0.45 5.49
N VAL A 387 31.18 -1.26 5.11
CA VAL A 387 30.62 -2.28 6.00
C VAL A 387 31.52 -3.52 5.98
N PRO A 388 32.00 -3.98 7.15
CA PRO A 388 32.92 -5.10 7.22
C PRO A 388 32.24 -6.40 6.82
N THR A 389 33.00 -7.26 6.16
CA THR A 389 32.69 -8.69 6.03
C THR A 389 33.17 -9.39 7.29
N VAL A 390 32.28 -10.06 7.99
CA VAL A 390 32.58 -10.70 9.28
C VAL A 390 32.48 -12.20 9.14
N THR A 391 33.50 -12.91 9.63
CA THR A 391 33.53 -14.37 9.71
C THR A 391 33.22 -14.81 11.14
N TYR A 392 32.09 -15.50 11.33
CA TYR A 392 31.65 -16.03 12.61
C TYR A 392 31.94 -17.52 12.67
N ARG A 393 32.66 -17.97 13.69
CA ARG A 393 32.76 -19.40 14.01
C ARG A 393 31.44 -19.89 14.62
N LEU A 394 30.90 -20.96 14.07
CA LEU A 394 29.67 -21.56 14.55
C LEU A 394 29.95 -22.43 15.78
N TRP A 395 29.11 -22.30 16.80
CA TRP A 395 29.01 -23.30 17.86
C TRP A 395 28.56 -24.64 17.25
N PRO A 396 29.03 -25.78 17.81
CA PRO A 396 28.62 -27.11 17.34
C PRO A 396 27.10 -27.28 17.26
N GLU A 397 26.35 -26.77 18.24
CA GLU A 397 24.90 -26.86 18.35
C GLU A 397 24.21 -26.04 17.25
N THR A 398 24.73 -24.83 16.98
CA THR A 398 24.27 -23.99 15.88
C THR A 398 24.49 -24.69 14.53
N LEU A 399 25.68 -25.26 14.31
CA LEU A 399 26.02 -25.97 13.08
C LEU A 399 25.15 -27.21 12.86
N SER A 400 24.94 -28.00 13.92
CA SER A 400 24.10 -29.21 13.88
C SER A 400 22.68 -28.88 13.42
N LEU A 401 22.03 -27.91 14.09
CA LEU A 401 20.69 -27.47 13.70
C LEU A 401 20.65 -26.81 12.32
N LEU A 402 21.71 -26.11 11.93
CA LEU A 402 21.79 -25.50 10.60
C LEU A 402 21.87 -26.56 9.49
N LEU A 403 22.62 -27.64 9.71
CA LEU A 403 22.67 -28.80 8.81
C LEU A 403 21.34 -29.53 8.72
N GLN A 404 20.62 -29.64 9.85
CA GLN A 404 19.29 -30.26 9.92
C GLN A 404 18.23 -29.45 9.16
N GLU A 405 18.20 -28.12 9.34
CA GLU A 405 17.09 -27.28 8.90
C GLU A 405 17.32 -26.61 7.52
N ARG A 406 18.49 -26.83 6.90
CA ARG A 406 18.84 -26.24 5.59
C ARG A 406 17.94 -26.75 4.47
N GLY A 407 17.57 -25.85 3.57
CA GLY A 407 16.93 -26.16 2.31
C GLY A 407 17.93 -26.61 1.26
N THR A 408 17.39 -27.02 0.10
CA THR A 408 18.18 -27.42 -1.07
C THR A 408 18.54 -26.26 -1.99
N ASN A 409 17.87 -25.10 -1.86
CA ASN A 409 18.10 -23.94 -2.69
C ASN A 409 19.37 -23.18 -2.21
N PRO A 410 20.38 -22.98 -3.07
CA PRO A 410 21.61 -22.28 -2.70
C PRO A 410 21.40 -20.79 -2.33
N GLU A 411 20.40 -20.12 -2.90
CA GLU A 411 20.11 -18.69 -2.63
C GLU A 411 19.31 -18.46 -1.34
N ILE A 412 18.67 -19.51 -0.83
CA ILE A 412 17.81 -19.47 0.36
C ILE A 412 18.14 -20.69 1.22
N LEU A 413 19.13 -20.52 2.09
CA LEU A 413 19.56 -21.61 2.95
C LEU A 413 18.46 -22.07 3.90
N LEU A 414 17.68 -21.12 4.44
CA LEU A 414 16.60 -21.41 5.38
C LEU A 414 15.25 -20.99 4.77
N PRO A 415 14.61 -21.84 3.94
CA PRO A 415 13.31 -21.52 3.37
C PRO A 415 12.18 -21.71 4.38
N ASN A 416 11.03 -21.07 4.17
CA ASN A 416 9.80 -21.43 4.88
C ASN A 416 9.21 -22.73 4.32
N ARG A 417 8.07 -23.17 4.85
CA ARG A 417 7.40 -24.41 4.40
C ARG A 417 7.01 -24.43 2.92
N ASN A 418 6.95 -23.26 2.28
CA ASN A 418 6.60 -23.09 0.88
C ASN A 418 7.85 -22.83 0.01
N GLY A 419 9.07 -23.08 0.50
CA GLY A 419 10.31 -22.82 -0.25
C GLY A 419 10.73 -21.35 -0.35
N ASN A 420 9.97 -20.42 0.24
CA ASN A 420 10.22 -18.97 0.13
C ASN A 420 11.09 -18.45 1.29
N ARG A 421 11.60 -17.22 1.19
CA ARG A 421 12.33 -16.55 2.29
C ARG A 421 11.49 -16.48 3.58
N LEU A 422 12.15 -16.59 4.74
CA LEU A 422 11.51 -16.50 6.07
C LEU A 422 11.00 -15.09 6.39
N LEU A 423 11.63 -14.06 5.83
CA LEU A 423 11.22 -12.67 5.94
C LEU A 423 11.08 -12.08 4.52
N SER A 424 9.86 -11.72 4.15
CA SER A 424 9.58 -10.99 2.92
C SER A 424 8.84 -9.68 3.22
N MET A 425 9.20 -8.66 2.47
CA MET A 425 8.58 -7.34 2.52
C MET A 425 8.34 -6.92 1.07
N VAL A 426 7.09 -6.91 0.64
CA VAL A 426 6.71 -6.68 -0.75
C VAL A 426 5.58 -5.67 -0.78
N ILE A 427 5.64 -4.72 -1.72
CA ILE A 427 4.49 -3.89 -2.08
C ILE A 427 3.72 -4.66 -3.14
N ARG A 428 2.44 -4.95 -2.88
CA ARG A 428 1.57 -5.64 -3.83
C ARG A 428 1.13 -4.69 -4.95
N PRO A 429 0.66 -5.18 -6.10
CA PRO A 429 0.22 -4.34 -7.22
C PRO A 429 -0.84 -3.29 -6.86
N ASN A 430 -1.66 -3.54 -5.84
CA ASN A 430 -2.65 -2.59 -5.31
C ASN A 430 -2.04 -1.53 -4.34
N GLY A 431 -0.72 -1.38 -4.30
CA GLY A 431 0.00 -0.48 -3.40
C GLY A 431 0.07 -0.94 -1.94
N THR A 432 -0.54 -2.07 -1.57
CA THR A 432 -0.56 -2.52 -0.17
C THR A 432 0.75 -3.16 0.25
N TYR A 433 1.26 -2.73 1.40
CA TYR A 433 2.46 -3.32 2.00
C TYR A 433 2.14 -4.66 2.65
N SER A 434 2.86 -5.71 2.24
CA SER A 434 2.76 -7.05 2.81
C SER A 434 4.09 -7.43 3.46
N LYS A 435 4.04 -7.78 4.74
CA LYS A 435 5.18 -8.31 5.49
C LYS A 435 4.88 -9.71 5.99
N THR A 436 5.73 -10.67 5.62
CA THR A 436 5.71 -12.01 6.18
C THR A 436 6.99 -12.19 6.98
N ASP A 437 6.88 -12.53 8.27
CA ASP A 437 8.03 -12.74 9.16
C ASP A 437 7.83 -14.03 9.95
N ASN A 438 8.25 -15.15 9.34
CA ASN A 438 8.13 -16.48 9.92
C ASN A 438 8.95 -16.62 11.21
N ILE A 439 10.08 -15.92 11.31
CA ILE A 439 10.95 -15.94 12.49
C ILE A 439 10.26 -15.24 13.66
N LYS A 440 9.69 -14.04 13.45
CA LYS A 440 8.92 -13.32 14.46
C LYS A 440 7.78 -14.19 14.98
N ASN A 441 7.00 -14.76 14.08
CA ASN A 441 5.84 -15.56 14.43
C ASN A 441 6.22 -16.84 15.21
N ALA A 442 7.32 -17.50 14.83
CA ALA A 442 7.83 -18.66 15.56
C ALA A 442 8.32 -18.27 16.96
N TYR A 443 9.06 -17.17 17.05
CA TYR A 443 9.58 -16.64 18.30
C TYR A 443 8.48 -16.19 19.27
N GLU A 444 7.49 -15.43 18.79
CA GLU A 444 6.36 -15.00 19.62
C GLU A 444 5.53 -16.17 20.15
N ARG A 445 5.38 -17.25 19.37
CA ARG A 445 4.75 -18.47 19.86
C ARG A 445 5.55 -19.12 20.99
N ALA A 446 6.87 -19.12 20.92
CA ALA A 446 7.71 -19.61 22.02
C ALA A 446 7.58 -18.73 23.26
N LEU A 447 7.61 -17.40 23.09
CA LEU A 447 7.46 -16.44 24.20
C LEU A 447 6.12 -16.54 24.92
N ARG A 448 5.04 -17.04 24.29
CA ARG A 448 3.74 -17.24 24.98
C ARG A 448 3.85 -18.15 26.19
N ARG A 449 4.82 -19.07 26.21
CA ARG A 449 5.08 -20.01 27.31
C ARG A 449 6.06 -19.48 28.36
N MET A 450 6.56 -18.26 28.17
CA MET A 450 7.60 -17.66 29.00
C MET A 450 7.05 -16.60 29.95
N PRO A 451 7.69 -16.39 31.12
CA PRO A 451 7.35 -15.31 32.05
C PRO A 451 7.75 -13.92 31.53
N PHE A 452 8.61 -13.83 30.50
CA PHE A 452 9.08 -12.59 29.89
C PHE A 452 8.60 -12.43 28.44
N LYS A 453 8.51 -11.17 27.96
CA LYS A 453 8.07 -10.80 26.60
C LYS A 453 9.05 -9.86 25.88
N LYS A 454 10.35 -10.21 25.93
CA LYS A 454 11.42 -9.43 25.30
C LYS A 454 11.49 -9.68 23.78
N PRO A 455 11.68 -8.67 22.92
CA PRO A 455 11.68 -8.87 21.47
C PRO A 455 12.97 -9.54 20.96
N PHE A 456 12.87 -10.29 19.85
CA PHE A 456 13.97 -11.09 19.27
C PHE A 456 15.28 -10.32 19.08
N LYS A 457 15.20 -9.04 18.69
CA LYS A 457 16.37 -8.16 18.49
C LYS A 457 17.23 -8.01 19.75
N LEU A 458 16.69 -8.24 20.94
CA LEU A 458 17.48 -8.15 22.18
C LEU A 458 18.47 -9.30 22.34
N LEU A 459 18.31 -10.43 21.65
CA LEU A 459 19.26 -11.55 21.70
C LEU A 459 20.66 -11.11 21.23
N ARG A 460 20.75 -10.55 20.01
CA ARG A 460 22.03 -10.01 19.51
C ARG A 460 22.59 -8.87 20.37
N LYS A 461 21.72 -8.05 20.97
CA LYS A 461 22.16 -6.98 21.87
C LYS A 461 22.73 -7.54 23.16
N THR A 462 22.16 -8.63 23.67
CA THR A 462 22.64 -9.33 24.87
C THR A 462 24.05 -9.84 24.63
N SER A 463 24.28 -10.58 23.54
CA SER A 463 25.62 -11.04 23.17
C SER A 463 26.61 -9.88 22.97
N ALA A 464 26.22 -8.82 22.25
CA ALA A 464 27.09 -7.66 22.06
C ALA A 464 27.42 -6.93 23.38
N THR A 465 26.46 -6.86 24.30
CA THR A 465 26.68 -6.25 25.63
C THR A 465 27.62 -7.09 26.48
N LEU A 466 27.47 -8.43 26.46
CA LEU A 466 28.38 -9.35 27.15
C LEU A 466 29.80 -9.29 26.59
N ILE A 467 29.96 -9.17 25.27
CA ILE A 467 31.27 -8.95 24.63
C ILE A 467 31.86 -7.62 25.09
N SER A 468 31.09 -6.53 25.02
CA SER A 468 31.56 -5.18 25.37
C SER A 468 31.94 -5.04 26.87
N ALA A 469 31.22 -5.76 27.75
CA ALA A 469 31.46 -5.75 29.18
C ALA A 469 32.76 -6.47 29.59
N ASP A 470 33.20 -7.47 28.82
CA ASP A 470 34.45 -8.17 29.08
C ASP A 470 35.64 -7.36 28.54
N LYS A 471 36.60 -7.04 29.41
CA LYS A 471 37.77 -6.23 29.06
C LYS A 471 38.60 -6.84 27.92
N ARG A 472 38.62 -8.17 27.79
CA ARG A 472 39.38 -8.89 26.75
C ARG A 472 38.83 -8.66 25.34
N PHE A 473 37.53 -8.39 25.22
CA PHE A 473 36.83 -8.31 23.93
C PHE A 473 36.29 -6.91 23.63
N ARG A 474 36.77 -5.89 24.35
CA ARG A 474 36.33 -4.50 24.17
C ARG A 474 36.50 -4.05 22.72
N GLY A 475 35.44 -3.47 22.15
CA GLY A 475 35.40 -3.00 20.77
C GLY A 475 35.02 -4.07 19.73
N LEU A 476 35.04 -5.36 20.10
CA LEU A 476 34.58 -6.43 19.20
C LEU A 476 33.05 -6.48 19.06
N ASP A 477 32.30 -5.77 19.91
CA ASP A 477 30.83 -5.72 19.83
C ASP A 477 30.34 -5.10 18.52
N GLN A 478 31.02 -4.06 18.02
CA GLN A 478 30.67 -3.43 16.73
C GLN A 478 30.97 -4.37 15.56
N LEU A 479 32.10 -5.09 15.61
CA LEU A 479 32.43 -6.11 14.60
C LEU A 479 31.43 -7.27 14.66
N PHE A 480 31.13 -7.79 15.84
CA PHE A 480 30.13 -8.84 16.06
C PHE A 480 28.74 -8.45 15.52
N LEU A 481 28.39 -7.16 15.59
CA LEU A 481 27.14 -6.64 15.06
C LEU A 481 27.18 -6.36 13.55
N GLY A 482 28.36 -6.45 12.91
CA GLY A 482 28.58 -6.11 11.51
C GLY A 482 28.25 -4.65 11.20
N HIS A 483 28.55 -3.75 12.13
CA HIS A 483 28.35 -2.32 11.95
C HIS A 483 29.52 -1.70 11.19
N ALA A 484 29.23 -0.70 10.36
CA ALA A 484 30.28 0.09 9.75
C ALA A 484 31.02 0.89 10.85
N PRO A 485 32.36 0.99 10.78
CA PRO A 485 33.12 1.85 11.66
C PRO A 485 32.61 3.28 11.56
N SER A 486 32.25 3.82 12.71
CA SER A 486 31.65 5.14 12.89
C SER A 486 32.71 6.25 12.89
N THR A 487 33.93 5.94 13.30
CA THR A 487 35.04 6.90 13.36
C THR A 487 36.14 6.60 12.33
N VAL A 488 36.92 7.62 11.96
CA VAL A 488 38.10 7.47 11.08
C VAL A 488 39.13 6.55 11.73
N ALA A 489 39.29 6.62 13.05
CA ALA A 489 40.16 5.73 13.81
C ALA A 489 39.75 4.26 13.65
N GLU A 490 38.47 3.95 13.79
CA GLU A 490 37.93 2.60 13.58
C GLU A 490 38.10 2.10 12.13
N ARG A 491 38.09 3.00 11.15
CA ARG A 491 38.30 2.65 9.73
C ARG A 491 39.72 2.25 9.39
N HIS A 492 40.71 2.95 9.95
CA HIS A 492 42.10 2.85 9.50
C HIS A 492 43.02 2.06 10.44
N TYR A 493 42.67 1.90 11.73
CA TYR A 493 43.64 1.42 12.73
C TYR A 493 43.29 0.10 13.40
N VAL A 494 42.12 -0.50 13.11
CA VAL A 494 41.74 -1.78 13.73
C VAL A 494 41.87 -2.89 12.69
N ALA A 495 43.09 -3.41 12.52
CA ALA A 495 43.28 -4.74 11.97
C ALA A 495 42.72 -5.74 12.99
N ILE A 496 41.42 -6.03 12.90
CA ILE A 496 40.76 -6.86 13.91
C ILE A 496 41.24 -8.30 13.75
N ASP A 497 41.88 -8.81 14.80
CA ASP A 497 42.29 -10.20 14.87
C ASP A 497 41.04 -11.11 14.84
N LYS A 498 40.95 -11.95 13.81
CA LYS A 498 39.88 -12.94 13.66
C LYS A 498 39.85 -13.94 14.82
N ASN A 499 40.99 -14.21 15.44
CA ASN A 499 41.07 -15.12 16.58
C ASN A 499 40.40 -14.53 17.81
N ALA A 500 40.56 -13.22 18.05
CA ALA A 500 39.91 -12.53 19.17
C ALA A 500 38.37 -12.62 19.10
N LEU A 501 37.78 -12.53 17.90
CA LEU A 501 36.34 -12.75 17.74
C LEU A 501 35.96 -14.21 18.03
N ASN A 502 36.74 -15.18 17.57
CA ASN A 502 36.48 -16.60 17.85
C ASN A 502 36.54 -16.94 19.35
N GLU A 503 37.46 -16.31 20.08
CA GLU A 503 37.53 -16.41 21.54
C GLU A 503 36.30 -15.77 22.20
N ALA A 504 35.86 -14.60 21.74
CA ALA A 504 34.65 -13.95 22.22
C ALA A 504 33.40 -14.82 21.98
N LEU A 505 33.31 -15.49 20.83
CA LEU A 505 32.21 -16.41 20.53
C LEU A 505 32.26 -17.67 21.41
N SER A 506 33.44 -18.18 21.73
CA SER A 506 33.62 -19.30 22.66
C SER A 506 33.20 -18.90 24.09
N TYR A 507 33.60 -17.70 24.52
CA TYR A 507 33.17 -17.12 25.79
C TYR A 507 31.64 -16.99 25.90
N LEU A 508 30.97 -16.53 24.85
CA LEU A 508 29.51 -16.46 24.83
C LEU A 508 28.86 -17.85 24.96
N ARG A 509 29.40 -18.86 24.27
CA ARG A 509 28.90 -20.25 24.36
C ARG A 509 28.96 -20.78 25.79
N GLU A 510 30.06 -20.51 26.48
CA GLU A 510 30.28 -20.88 27.88
C GLU A 510 29.32 -20.13 28.81
N LYS A 511 29.19 -18.81 28.64
CA LYS A 511 28.27 -17.98 29.45
C LYS A 511 26.83 -18.43 29.34
N TYR A 512 26.38 -18.79 28.15
CA TYR A 512 25.05 -19.33 27.93
C TYR A 512 24.95 -20.84 28.17
N LYS A 513 25.96 -21.51 28.73
CA LYS A 513 25.94 -22.95 29.06
C LYS A 513 25.34 -23.82 27.93
N ILE A 514 25.64 -23.51 26.66
CA ILE A 514 24.95 -24.15 25.53
C ILE A 514 25.23 -25.65 25.49
N ALA A 515 26.47 -26.05 25.82
CA ALA A 515 26.91 -27.45 25.76
C ALA A 515 26.13 -28.38 26.71
N SER A 516 25.55 -27.87 27.80
CA SER A 516 24.77 -28.69 28.73
C SER A 516 23.31 -28.85 28.32
N ILE A 517 22.84 -28.15 27.28
CA ILE A 517 21.43 -28.24 26.85
C ILE A 517 21.19 -29.50 26.01
N ASP A 518 22.18 -29.95 25.26
CA ASP A 518 22.06 -31.10 24.35
C ASP A 518 22.35 -32.45 25.02
N THR A 519 22.92 -32.47 26.24
CA THR A 519 23.17 -33.72 26.99
C THR A 519 21.93 -34.28 27.69
N ASP A 520 20.89 -33.47 27.87
CA ASP A 520 19.69 -33.83 28.66
C ASP A 520 18.51 -34.30 27.79
N LYS A 521 18.70 -34.47 26.48
CA LYS A 521 17.72 -34.98 25.53
C LYS A 521 18.19 -36.27 24.88
#